data_AF-A0A7C8R6S5-F1
#
_entry.id   AF-A0A7C8R6S5-F1
#
_cell.length_a   1.000
_cell.length_b   1.000
_cell.length_c   1.000
_cell.angle_alpha   90.00
_cell.angle_beta   90.00
_cell.angle_gamma   90.00
#
_symmetry.space_group_name_H-M   'P 1'
#
loop_
_entity.id
_entity.type
_entity.pdbx_description
1 polymer ?
#
loop_
_entity_poly.entity_id
_entity_poly.type
_entity_poly.pdbx_seq_one_letter_code
_entity_poly.pdbx_strand_id
1 'polypeptide(L)'
;MAEAKGALYTVSSGAAETQLLVESLEAVLDAQPDAIEYHEVNKIVDEKFIVGMEEPLYLIRWKGYCKEYDTWEPAVNFKDCKKVLQKWKLKKLAKQKAQPQHEEIVRATSSASGEVPVQKRRPGRPKGSKDKEPRPKRNRKRSRSESGDSEIESIVSKKSNSTTQSLQKLQIYSPRGDDPEDRTQKHPDRLKFLKKLKRLSGPEITVVNTVDTVPCPPLEFTFLDDYVYREGVPVPDPEFNWGCECNHAFGCQTTNTDCHCVEGNHSDLRRLAYKHKGLLKYPAENAYAIHECNEKCTCNFRCPNKVVLKGRQVPLEIFKTEHKGWGLRCPVDLEAGQFIDRYIGEVITEQEAERRTKIQEKIGLTYLFDLDKFVEEDEDEEDDDDNDNGSNGEGATKKEVYCVDGADYGGVTRFINHSCEPNMMVHVVTHNRSDLRTYDLALFTSRKIPAGEELTFEYVRNEGWKPGDPIPEDKMKFPCYCGAKKCYGWLF
;
A
#
# COMPACT_ATOMS: atom_id res chain seq x y z
N MET A 1 7.36 43.19 -26.67
CA MET A 1 7.25 44.24 -25.65
C MET A 1 5.80 44.32 -25.21
N ALA A 2 5.53 43.99 -23.96
CA ALA A 2 4.30 44.29 -23.22
C ALA A 2 4.71 44.25 -21.73
N GLU A 3 4.33 45.26 -20.96
CA GLU A 3 5.05 45.61 -19.72
C GLU A 3 4.57 44.82 -18.50
N ALA A 4 5.51 44.41 -17.66
CA ALA A 4 5.20 43.89 -16.34
C ALA A 4 4.89 45.04 -15.37
N LYS A 5 3.64 45.14 -14.91
CA LYS A 5 3.29 45.91 -13.71
C LYS A 5 3.17 44.96 -12.52
N GLY A 6 4.31 44.72 -11.85
CA GLY A 6 4.34 44.00 -10.59
C GLY A 6 3.93 44.90 -9.43
N ALA A 7 2.93 44.51 -8.66
CA ALA A 7 2.67 45.10 -7.35
C ALA A 7 3.61 44.46 -6.32
N LEU A 8 4.62 45.21 -5.88
CA LEU A 8 5.51 44.84 -4.78
C LEU A 8 4.77 45.07 -3.46
N TYR A 9 4.63 44.02 -2.64
CA TYR A 9 4.18 44.15 -1.25
C TYR A 9 5.31 43.76 -0.29
N THR A 10 5.97 44.79 0.27
CA THR A 10 6.88 44.65 1.40
C THR A 10 6.08 44.52 2.70
N VAL A 11 6.44 43.54 3.53
CA VAL A 11 5.75 43.24 4.79
C VAL A 11 5.99 44.36 5.82
N SER A 12 4.92 44.93 6.36
CA SER A 12 4.92 45.79 7.56
C SER A 12 3.56 45.71 8.26
N SER A 13 3.53 45.96 9.58
CA SER A 13 2.49 45.47 10.50
C SER A 13 1.16 46.25 10.51
N GLY A 14 0.06 45.50 10.34
CA GLY A 14 -1.14 45.51 11.19
C GLY A 14 -1.70 46.85 11.69
N ALA A 15 -2.57 47.47 10.88
CA ALA A 15 -3.73 48.28 11.29
C ALA A 15 -4.46 48.87 10.07
N ALA A 16 -3.71 49.19 9.00
CA ALA A 16 -4.25 49.85 7.81
C ALA A 16 -5.02 48.93 6.83
N GLU A 17 -4.96 47.61 7.01
CA GLU A 17 -5.58 46.64 6.09
C GLU A 17 -7.11 46.74 6.04
N THR A 18 -7.79 47.04 7.16
CA THR A 18 -9.25 47.06 7.22
C THR A 18 -9.89 48.20 6.44
N GLN A 19 -9.24 49.38 6.35
CA GLN A 19 -9.77 50.52 5.60
C GLN A 19 -9.64 50.29 4.08
N LEU A 20 -8.44 49.86 3.63
CA LEU A 20 -8.14 49.58 2.22
C LEU A 20 -8.98 48.42 1.65
N LEU A 21 -9.31 47.41 2.48
CA LEU A 21 -10.18 46.31 2.06
C LEU A 21 -11.61 46.77 1.74
N VAL A 22 -12.17 47.71 2.52
CA VAL A 22 -13.53 48.23 2.28
C VAL A 22 -13.59 49.08 1.02
N GLU A 23 -12.64 50.02 0.85
CA GLU A 23 -12.55 50.86 -0.36
C GLU A 23 -12.35 50.01 -1.64
N SER A 24 -11.59 48.91 -1.55
CA SER A 24 -11.44 47.97 -2.67
C SER A 24 -12.72 47.22 -3.04
N LEU A 25 -13.64 47.04 -2.08
CA LEU A 25 -14.85 46.26 -2.27
C LEU A 25 -16.00 47.10 -2.85
N GLU A 26 -16.09 48.37 -2.46
CA GLU A 26 -17.02 49.34 -3.07
C GLU A 26 -16.64 49.59 -4.54
N ALA A 27 -15.34 49.66 -4.86
CA ALA A 27 -14.87 49.80 -6.24
C ALA A 27 -15.19 48.59 -7.16
N VAL A 28 -15.43 47.40 -6.59
CA VAL A 28 -15.85 46.20 -7.34
C VAL A 28 -17.35 46.21 -7.66
N LEU A 29 -18.15 46.91 -6.86
CA LEU A 29 -19.62 46.98 -7.03
C LEU A 29 -20.07 48.00 -8.10
N ASP A 30 -19.20 48.95 -8.47
CA ASP A 30 -19.52 50.04 -9.41
C ASP A 30 -18.99 49.79 -10.85
N ALA A 31 -18.47 48.58 -11.13
CA ALA A 31 -17.95 48.19 -12.44
C ALA A 31 -19.06 47.82 -13.44
N GLN A 32 -19.01 48.40 -14.64
CA GLN A 32 -20.01 48.25 -15.71
C GLN A 32 -20.11 46.80 -16.27
N PRO A 33 -21.25 46.38 -16.85
CA PRO A 33 -21.70 44.97 -16.81
C PRO A 33 -21.10 43.97 -17.80
N ASP A 34 -20.18 44.39 -18.68
CA ASP A 34 -19.89 43.69 -19.94
C ASP A 34 -18.53 42.95 -20.01
N ALA A 35 -18.22 42.13 -18.98
CA ALA A 35 -17.22 41.03 -19.07
C ALA A 35 -17.24 40.11 -17.83
N ILE A 36 -18.32 39.36 -17.59
CA ILE A 36 -18.30 38.30 -16.55
C ILE A 36 -17.58 37.07 -17.11
N GLU A 37 -16.28 36.96 -16.85
CA GLU A 37 -15.48 35.79 -17.21
C GLU A 37 -15.64 34.67 -16.16
N TYR A 38 -16.05 33.48 -16.61
CA TYR A 38 -16.29 32.34 -15.72
C TYR A 38 -15.07 31.42 -15.68
N HIS A 39 -14.51 31.22 -14.48
CA HIS A 39 -13.38 30.32 -14.26
C HIS A 39 -13.76 29.08 -13.44
N GLU A 40 -13.20 27.92 -13.78
CA GLU A 40 -13.47 26.67 -13.08
C GLU A 40 -12.74 26.61 -11.72
N VAL A 41 -13.49 26.31 -10.65
CA VAL A 41 -12.97 26.10 -9.29
C VAL A 41 -12.34 24.70 -9.17
N ASN A 42 -11.06 24.63 -8.80
CA ASN A 42 -10.39 23.37 -8.45
C ASN A 42 -10.76 22.96 -7.02
N LYS A 43 -10.56 23.87 -6.05
CA LYS A 43 -10.93 23.66 -4.64
C LYS A 43 -10.97 24.97 -3.85
N ILE A 44 -11.76 24.98 -2.80
CA ILE A 44 -11.60 25.92 -1.69
C ILE A 44 -10.34 25.53 -0.90
N VAL A 45 -9.51 26.53 -0.61
CA VAL A 45 -8.25 26.43 0.13
C VAL A 45 -8.44 26.88 1.57
N ASP A 46 -9.23 27.94 1.79
CA ASP A 46 -9.49 28.56 3.10
C ASP A 46 -10.83 29.32 3.13
N GLU A 47 -11.26 29.77 4.31
CA GLU A 47 -12.55 30.42 4.57
C GLU A 47 -12.41 31.49 5.67
N LYS A 48 -12.98 32.68 5.48
CA LYS A 48 -13.01 33.74 6.51
C LYS A 48 -14.36 34.47 6.56
N PHE A 49 -14.73 34.90 7.76
CA PHE A 49 -15.90 35.75 8.01
C PHE A 49 -15.46 37.20 8.19
N ILE A 50 -16.18 38.14 7.60
CA ILE A 50 -15.94 39.59 7.73
C ILE A 50 -17.12 40.19 8.51
N VAL A 51 -16.80 40.97 9.54
CA VAL A 51 -17.82 41.65 10.36
C VAL A 51 -18.61 42.62 9.48
N GLY A 52 -19.93 42.45 9.40
CA GLY A 52 -20.82 43.22 8.54
C GLY A 52 -21.24 42.53 7.24
N MET A 53 -20.70 41.35 6.92
CA MET A 53 -21.20 40.49 5.83
C MET A 53 -21.97 39.29 6.41
N GLU A 54 -23.11 38.95 5.79
CA GLU A 54 -23.91 37.78 6.20
C GLU A 54 -23.28 36.44 5.75
N GLU A 55 -22.50 36.45 4.67
CA GLU A 55 -21.88 35.26 4.07
C GLU A 55 -20.33 35.36 4.08
N PRO A 56 -19.60 34.23 4.21
CA PRO A 56 -18.14 34.22 4.25
C PRO A 56 -17.50 34.40 2.87
N LEU A 57 -16.21 34.80 2.88
CA LEU A 57 -15.32 34.71 1.73
C LEU A 57 -14.56 33.38 1.74
N TYR A 58 -14.35 32.82 0.55
CA TYR A 58 -13.59 31.58 0.34
C TYR A 58 -12.32 31.86 -0.49
N LEU A 59 -11.16 31.36 -0.06
CA LEU A 59 -9.94 31.41 -0.85
C LEU A 59 -9.98 30.28 -1.88
N ILE A 60 -9.96 30.63 -3.16
CA ILE A 60 -10.16 29.69 -4.27
C ILE A 60 -8.87 29.38 -4.98
N ARG A 61 -8.60 28.09 -5.16
CA ARG A 61 -7.68 27.63 -6.20
C ARG A 61 -8.45 27.41 -7.49
N TRP A 62 -8.04 28.12 -8.53
CA TRP A 62 -8.57 27.97 -9.87
C TRP A 62 -7.98 26.74 -10.58
N LYS A 63 -8.76 26.13 -11.46
CA LYS A 63 -8.36 24.95 -12.25
C LYS A 63 -7.44 25.41 -13.38
N GLY A 64 -6.26 24.81 -13.47
CA GLY A 64 -5.22 25.19 -14.44
C GLY A 64 -4.24 26.27 -13.95
N TYR A 65 -4.48 26.88 -12.78
CA TYR A 65 -3.62 27.94 -12.22
C TYR A 65 -2.90 27.47 -10.95
N CYS A 66 -1.72 28.04 -10.70
CA CYS A 66 -0.94 27.78 -9.49
C CYS A 66 -1.39 28.68 -8.33
N LYS A 67 -0.89 28.40 -7.10
CA LYS A 67 -1.37 29.02 -5.85
C LYS A 67 -1.19 30.54 -5.79
N GLU A 68 -0.30 31.07 -6.62
CA GLU A 68 0.00 32.50 -6.78
C GLU A 68 -1.18 33.28 -7.38
N TYR A 69 -2.16 32.57 -7.96
CA TYR A 69 -3.41 33.11 -8.51
C TYR A 69 -4.62 32.82 -7.62
N ASP A 70 -4.45 32.31 -6.40
CA ASP A 70 -5.59 32.05 -5.51
C ASP A 70 -6.24 33.38 -5.07
N THR A 71 -7.55 33.55 -5.27
CA THR A 71 -8.30 34.78 -4.93
C THR A 71 -9.38 34.53 -3.88
N TRP A 72 -9.77 35.58 -3.14
CA TRP A 72 -10.84 35.52 -2.14
C TRP A 72 -12.18 35.88 -2.77
N GLU A 73 -13.06 34.89 -2.92
CA GLU A 73 -14.36 35.01 -3.59
C GLU A 73 -15.52 34.97 -2.59
N PRO A 74 -16.54 35.84 -2.69
CA PRO A 74 -17.73 35.78 -1.86
C PRO A 74 -18.64 34.59 -2.20
N ALA A 75 -19.38 34.08 -1.22
CA ALA A 75 -20.29 32.93 -1.37
C ALA A 75 -21.27 33.06 -2.56
N VAL A 76 -21.67 34.27 -2.93
CA VAL A 76 -22.59 34.56 -4.05
C VAL A 76 -22.00 34.24 -5.43
N ASN A 77 -20.67 34.13 -5.57
CA ASN A 77 -20.01 33.77 -6.83
C ASN A 77 -20.14 32.27 -7.16
N PHE A 78 -20.53 31.42 -6.19
CA PHE A 78 -20.52 29.96 -6.31
C PHE A 78 -21.84 29.36 -6.84
N LYS A 79 -22.40 29.94 -7.91
CA LYS A 79 -23.75 29.60 -8.42
C LYS A 79 -23.95 28.10 -8.69
N ASP A 80 -22.96 27.43 -9.30
CA ASP A 80 -23.00 25.99 -9.63
C ASP A 80 -21.99 25.11 -8.84
N CYS A 81 -21.25 25.68 -7.89
CA CYS A 81 -20.15 24.99 -7.20
C CYS A 81 -20.56 24.23 -5.92
N LYS A 82 -21.82 23.81 -5.79
CA LYS A 82 -22.41 23.19 -4.58
C LYS A 82 -21.59 22.00 -4.04
N LYS A 83 -21.05 21.15 -4.93
CA LYS A 83 -20.22 19.99 -4.55
C LYS A 83 -18.89 20.40 -3.88
N VAL A 84 -18.25 21.49 -4.33
CA VAL A 84 -16.98 21.97 -3.76
C VAL A 84 -17.21 22.56 -2.37
N LEU A 85 -18.26 23.36 -2.21
CA LEU A 85 -18.69 23.92 -0.92
C LEU A 85 -19.05 22.81 0.09
N GLN A 86 -19.79 21.79 -0.34
CA GLN A 86 -20.10 20.62 0.52
C GLN A 86 -18.84 19.87 0.95
N LYS A 87 -17.91 19.60 0.02
CA LYS A 87 -16.62 18.96 0.32
C LYS A 87 -15.78 19.77 1.31
N TRP A 88 -15.79 21.10 1.19
CA TRP A 88 -15.13 22.00 2.14
C TRP A 88 -15.78 21.95 3.54
N LYS A 89 -17.10 22.12 3.63
CA LYS A 89 -17.85 22.07 4.90
C LYS A 89 -17.66 20.74 5.64
N LEU A 90 -17.71 19.61 4.93
CA LEU A 90 -17.45 18.28 5.49
C LEU A 90 -16.01 18.14 6.02
N LYS A 91 -15.01 18.62 5.28
CA LYS A 91 -13.61 18.62 5.71
C LYS A 91 -13.40 19.47 6.98
N LYS A 92 -14.08 20.61 7.08
CA LYS A 92 -14.05 21.50 8.26
C LYS A 92 -14.66 20.81 9.49
N LEU A 93 -15.84 20.20 9.34
CA LEU A 93 -16.49 19.41 10.39
C LEU A 93 -15.63 18.25 10.89
N ALA A 94 -14.99 17.51 9.97
CA ALA A 94 -14.06 16.43 10.34
C ALA A 94 -12.84 16.96 11.12
N LYS A 95 -12.25 18.09 10.68
CA LYS A 95 -11.11 18.71 11.37
C LYS A 95 -11.48 19.26 12.75
N GLN A 96 -12.70 19.78 12.92
CA GLN A 96 -13.21 20.26 14.21
C GLN A 96 -13.49 19.10 15.19
N LYS A 97 -14.04 17.98 14.71
CA LYS A 97 -14.21 16.76 15.52
C LYS A 97 -12.88 16.10 15.92
N ALA A 98 -11.81 16.34 15.15
CA ALA A 98 -10.47 15.80 15.42
C ALA A 98 -9.63 16.67 16.39
N GLN A 99 -10.15 17.79 16.91
CA GLN A 99 -9.50 18.52 18.01
C GLN A 99 -10.16 18.12 19.34
N PRO A 100 -9.41 17.56 20.31
CA PRO A 100 -9.97 17.29 21.63
C PRO A 100 -10.30 18.61 22.33
N GLN A 101 -11.46 18.63 23.00
CA GLN A 101 -11.88 19.76 23.84
C GLN A 101 -10.97 19.81 25.07
N HIS A 102 -9.97 20.68 25.05
CA HIS A 102 -8.97 20.79 26.12
C HIS A 102 -8.98 22.17 26.80
N GLU A 103 -10.18 22.65 27.14
CA GLU A 103 -10.40 23.81 27.99
C GLU A 103 -11.39 23.47 29.12
N GLU A 104 -10.92 22.76 30.18
CA GLU A 104 -11.36 22.99 31.58
C GLU A 104 -10.66 22.14 32.68
N ILE A 105 -9.35 21.82 32.58
CA ILE A 105 -8.59 21.30 33.75
C ILE A 105 -7.26 22.03 33.95
N VAL A 106 -7.34 23.27 34.46
CA VAL A 106 -6.20 23.98 35.09
C VAL A 106 -6.65 24.59 36.42
N ARG A 107 -7.15 23.76 37.36
CA ARG A 107 -7.47 24.20 38.74
C ARG A 107 -7.46 23.14 39.86
N ALA A 108 -6.76 22.03 39.67
CA ALA A 108 -6.24 21.14 40.71
C ALA A 108 -5.17 20.28 40.01
N THR A 109 -3.87 20.36 40.32
CA THR A 109 -3.28 19.95 41.60
C THR A 109 -1.92 20.67 41.84
N SER A 110 -1.96 21.85 42.47
CA SER A 110 -0.75 22.58 42.87
C SER A 110 -0.43 22.39 44.35
N SER A 111 -0.13 21.16 44.79
CA SER A 111 0.32 20.88 46.17
C SER A 111 0.86 19.46 46.39
N ALA A 112 2.16 19.24 46.12
CA ALA A 112 3.01 18.23 46.79
C ALA A 112 4.48 18.36 46.33
N SER A 113 5.25 19.20 47.00
CA SER A 113 6.70 19.36 46.79
C SER A 113 7.51 18.31 47.57
N GLY A 114 8.54 17.73 46.96
CA GLY A 114 9.53 16.88 47.64
C GLY A 114 10.78 16.54 46.80
N GLU A 115 11.92 17.15 47.14
CA GLU A 115 13.27 16.70 46.68
C GLU A 115 13.84 15.63 47.64
N VAL A 116 15.04 15.02 47.52
CA VAL A 116 16.34 15.29 46.84
C VAL A 116 17.09 13.93 46.71
N PRO A 117 18.32 13.79 46.12
CA PRO A 117 19.06 14.52 45.08
C PRO A 117 19.58 13.62 43.92
N VAL A 118 20.21 14.27 42.93
CA VAL A 118 21.02 13.71 41.80
C VAL A 118 22.28 12.93 42.23
N GLN A 119 22.67 11.90 41.46
CA GLN A 119 24.11 11.63 41.20
C GLN A 119 24.41 10.90 39.87
N LYS A 120 25.23 11.52 39.00
CA LYS A 120 25.76 10.94 37.74
C LYS A 120 27.11 10.25 37.99
N ARG A 121 27.32 8.98 37.56
CA ARG A 121 28.67 8.42 37.28
C ARG A 121 28.70 7.34 36.17
N ARG A 122 29.61 7.55 35.21
CA ARG A 122 30.43 6.58 34.45
C ARG A 122 31.90 7.06 34.60
N PRO A 123 32.97 6.30 34.26
CA PRO A 123 33.04 4.95 33.68
C PRO A 123 33.95 3.97 34.49
N GLY A 124 34.10 2.72 34.02
CA GLY A 124 35.08 1.76 34.55
C GLY A 124 35.49 0.71 33.50
N ARG A 125 36.80 0.43 33.39
CA ARG A 125 37.41 -0.49 32.40
C ARG A 125 38.26 -1.54 33.14
N PRO A 126 38.17 -2.83 32.79
CA PRO A 126 39.23 -3.79 33.07
C PRO A 126 40.23 -3.93 31.91
N LYS A 127 41.51 -4.16 32.23
CA LYS A 127 42.52 -4.70 31.30
C LYS A 127 42.51 -6.24 31.43
N GLY A 128 42.84 -6.95 30.35
CA GLY A 128 42.79 -8.42 30.32
C GLY A 128 44.07 -9.13 30.77
N SER A 129 44.03 -10.45 30.66
CA SER A 129 45.19 -11.35 30.74
C SER A 129 45.49 -11.97 29.36
N LYS A 130 46.72 -12.44 29.18
CA LYS A 130 47.19 -13.16 27.99
C LYS A 130 47.08 -14.65 28.24
N ASP A 131 46.98 -15.44 27.18
CA ASP A 131 47.91 -16.55 26.94
C ASP A 131 47.97 -16.92 25.45
N LYS A 132 49.11 -17.44 25.01
CA LYS A 132 49.37 -17.97 23.65
C LYS A 132 49.79 -19.45 23.82
N GLU A 133 49.54 -20.37 22.90
CA GLU A 133 50.28 -20.68 21.65
C GLU A 133 49.78 -22.08 21.16
N PRO A 134 50.26 -22.69 20.05
CA PRO A 134 50.53 -22.16 18.71
C PRO A 134 49.78 -22.95 17.59
N ARG A 135 49.73 -22.43 16.36
CA ARG A 135 49.29 -23.18 15.15
C ARG A 135 50.48 -23.49 14.23
N PRO A 136 50.58 -24.71 13.63
CA PRO A 136 51.58 -25.00 12.60
C PRO A 136 51.18 -24.45 11.23
N LYS A 137 52.17 -24.01 10.45
CA LYS A 137 52.02 -23.60 9.04
C LYS A 137 52.16 -24.81 8.12
N ARG A 138 51.46 -24.82 6.98
CA ARG A 138 51.84 -25.67 5.83
C ARG A 138 51.62 -24.96 4.49
N ASN A 139 52.71 -24.88 3.72
CA ASN A 139 52.75 -24.37 2.34
C ASN A 139 52.50 -25.48 1.31
N ARG A 140 52.32 -25.06 0.04
CA ARG A 140 52.31 -25.80 -1.26
C ARG A 140 50.91 -26.03 -1.83
N LYS A 141 50.72 -26.02 -3.16
CA LYS A 141 51.49 -25.48 -4.31
C LYS A 141 50.48 -25.37 -5.47
N ARG A 142 50.63 -24.39 -6.38
CA ARG A 142 49.96 -24.46 -7.69
C ARG A 142 50.62 -25.55 -8.55
N SER A 143 49.80 -26.31 -9.27
CA SER A 143 50.20 -27.11 -10.43
C SER A 143 49.19 -26.91 -11.56
N ARG A 144 49.70 -26.81 -12.78
CA ARG A 144 49.00 -26.58 -14.05
C ARG A 144 49.21 -27.83 -14.90
N SER A 145 48.17 -28.29 -15.59
CA SER A 145 48.25 -29.34 -16.60
C SER A 145 47.26 -29.05 -17.72
N GLU A 146 47.74 -29.14 -18.95
CA GLU A 146 47.00 -28.95 -20.20
C GLU A 146 46.68 -30.31 -20.85
N SER A 147 46.16 -30.26 -22.08
CA SER A 147 45.74 -31.37 -22.97
C SER A 147 44.37 -32.01 -22.66
N GLY A 148 43.53 -32.30 -23.66
CA GLY A 148 43.72 -32.09 -25.10
C GLY A 148 42.42 -32.11 -25.91
N ASP A 149 42.52 -31.71 -27.18
CA ASP A 149 41.42 -31.62 -28.14
C ASP A 149 40.95 -32.99 -28.64
N SER A 150 39.67 -33.08 -29.04
CA SER A 150 39.22 -34.05 -30.04
C SER A 150 37.99 -33.52 -30.81
N GLU A 151 38.30 -32.90 -31.95
CA GLU A 151 37.57 -32.89 -33.24
C GLU A 151 36.09 -32.46 -33.36
N ILE A 152 35.83 -31.89 -34.53
CA ILE A 152 34.59 -31.28 -34.98
C ILE A 152 33.86 -32.30 -35.88
N GLU A 153 32.54 -32.42 -35.75
CA GLU A 153 31.73 -32.71 -36.93
C GLU A 153 30.42 -31.91 -36.96
N SER A 154 30.05 -31.48 -38.16
CA SER A 154 29.08 -30.42 -38.39
C SER A 154 27.69 -30.96 -38.76
N ILE A 155 26.64 -30.53 -38.06
CA ILE A 155 25.27 -30.59 -38.56
C ILE A 155 24.66 -29.20 -38.57
N VAL A 156 24.58 -28.61 -39.77
CA VAL A 156 23.84 -27.36 -40.01
C VAL A 156 22.35 -27.67 -39.94
N SER A 157 21.63 -27.02 -39.01
CA SER A 157 20.16 -27.00 -39.04
C SER A 157 19.57 -25.69 -38.54
N LYS A 158 18.80 -25.08 -39.44
CA LYS A 158 18.15 -23.77 -39.36
C LYS A 158 17.29 -23.62 -38.08
N LYS A 159 17.56 -22.63 -37.23
CA LYS A 159 16.55 -22.10 -36.26
C LYS A 159 16.64 -20.58 -36.05
N SER A 160 15.62 -19.90 -36.60
CA SER A 160 14.91 -18.71 -36.10
C SER A 160 15.67 -17.53 -35.45
N ASN A 161 15.41 -16.32 -36.00
CA ASN A 161 15.81 -15.00 -35.48
C ASN A 161 15.10 -14.57 -34.18
N SER A 162 15.05 -15.43 -33.15
CA SER A 162 14.32 -15.16 -31.90
C SER A 162 15.14 -14.39 -30.84
N THR A 163 16.46 -14.34 -30.98
CA THR A 163 17.39 -13.82 -29.96
C THR A 163 17.60 -12.30 -30.01
N THR A 164 17.45 -11.67 -31.18
CA THR A 164 17.60 -10.21 -31.31
C THR A 164 16.45 -9.43 -30.67
N GLN A 165 15.22 -9.93 -30.77
CA GLN A 165 14.04 -9.27 -30.20
C GLN A 165 14.00 -9.35 -28.66
N SER A 166 14.57 -10.41 -28.09
CA SER A 166 14.72 -10.58 -26.64
C SER A 166 15.86 -9.73 -26.07
N LEU A 167 16.99 -9.60 -26.78
CA LEU A 167 18.07 -8.68 -26.41
C LEU A 167 17.65 -7.20 -26.49
N GLN A 168 16.79 -6.81 -27.45
CA GLN A 168 16.26 -5.45 -27.51
C GLN A 168 15.35 -5.10 -26.33
N LYS A 169 14.50 -6.02 -25.86
CA LYS A 169 13.68 -5.77 -24.65
C LYS A 169 14.51 -5.67 -23.36
N LEU A 170 15.61 -6.42 -23.25
CA LEU A 170 16.52 -6.35 -22.09
C LEU A 170 17.25 -5.00 -21.97
N GLN A 171 17.30 -4.20 -23.04
CA GLN A 171 18.01 -2.91 -23.06
C GLN A 171 17.15 -1.71 -22.62
N ILE A 172 15.84 -1.92 -22.41
CA ILE A 172 14.86 -0.88 -22.03
C ILE A 172 14.82 -0.69 -20.50
N TYR A 173 15.00 -1.77 -19.74
CA TYR A 173 14.94 -1.74 -18.27
C TYR A 173 16.25 -1.24 -17.66
N SER A 174 16.46 0.07 -17.69
CA SER A 174 17.46 0.73 -16.84
C SER A 174 17.16 0.41 -15.37
N PRO A 175 18.08 -0.23 -14.61
CA PRO A 175 17.85 -0.57 -13.20
C PRO A 175 17.58 0.62 -12.27
N ARG A 176 17.67 1.85 -12.79
CA ARG A 176 17.44 3.12 -12.07
C ARG A 176 16.06 3.72 -12.32
N GLY A 177 15.23 3.13 -13.18
CA GLY A 177 13.97 3.73 -13.65
C GLY A 177 14.18 4.93 -14.60
N ASP A 178 15.39 5.07 -15.14
CA ASP A 178 15.75 6.08 -16.14
C ASP A 178 15.49 5.52 -17.56
N ASP A 179 14.22 5.37 -17.93
CA ASP A 179 13.83 5.08 -19.32
C ASP A 179 13.98 6.36 -20.17
N PRO A 180 14.75 6.37 -21.27
CA PRO A 180 14.94 7.56 -22.11
C PRO A 180 13.65 8.13 -22.72
N GLU A 181 12.60 7.32 -22.86
CA GLU A 181 11.29 7.76 -23.36
C GLU A 181 10.42 8.39 -22.26
N ASP A 182 10.80 8.24 -20.99
CA ASP A 182 10.08 8.84 -19.85
C ASP A 182 10.31 10.35 -19.78
N ARG A 183 9.31 11.09 -20.25
CA ARG A 183 9.33 12.57 -20.31
C ARG A 183 9.11 13.23 -18.95
N THR A 184 8.81 12.46 -17.91
CA THR A 184 8.38 12.97 -16.61
C THR A 184 9.50 13.02 -15.56
N GLN A 185 10.67 12.46 -15.85
CA GLN A 185 11.83 12.35 -14.95
C GLN A 185 12.15 13.60 -14.11
N LYS A 186 12.05 14.79 -14.71
CA LYS A 186 12.39 16.09 -14.07
C LYS A 186 11.22 16.75 -13.32
N HIS A 187 10.01 16.18 -13.35
CA HIS A 187 8.83 16.81 -12.77
C HIS A 187 8.92 16.88 -11.23
N PRO A 188 8.63 18.04 -10.60
CA PRO A 188 8.79 18.20 -9.15
C PRO A 188 7.96 17.19 -8.34
N ASP A 189 6.78 16.81 -8.81
CA ASP A 189 5.94 15.81 -8.11
C ASP A 189 6.47 14.39 -8.24
N ARG A 190 7.08 14.00 -9.37
CA ARG A 190 7.81 12.74 -9.49
C ARG A 190 8.97 12.68 -8.50
N LEU A 191 9.72 13.78 -8.35
CA LEU A 191 10.81 13.87 -7.38
C LEU A 191 10.32 13.79 -5.92
N LYS A 192 9.11 14.29 -5.60
CA LYS A 192 8.46 14.06 -4.30
C LYS A 192 8.05 12.58 -4.13
N PHE A 193 7.50 11.97 -5.17
CA PHE A 193 7.06 10.58 -5.17
C PHE A 193 8.23 9.61 -4.93
N LEU A 194 9.33 9.77 -5.68
CA LEU A 194 10.56 8.98 -5.51
C LEU A 194 11.17 9.15 -4.11
N LYS A 195 11.03 10.33 -3.47
CA LYS A 195 11.43 10.54 -2.06
C LYS A 195 10.54 9.80 -1.06
N LYS A 196 9.29 9.46 -1.41
CA LYS A 196 8.41 8.61 -0.58
C LYS A 196 8.82 7.14 -0.72
N LEU A 197 9.03 6.67 -1.96
CA LEU A 197 9.52 5.30 -2.22
C LEU A 197 10.85 4.99 -1.54
N LYS A 198 11.81 5.93 -1.55
CA LYS A 198 13.12 5.78 -0.88
C LYS A 198 13.07 5.66 0.66
N ARG A 199 11.90 5.75 1.27
CA ARG A 199 11.71 5.50 2.72
C ARG A 199 11.27 4.08 3.03
N LEU A 200 10.73 3.36 2.04
CA LEU A 200 10.27 1.98 2.21
C LEU A 200 11.42 1.02 2.41
N SER A 201 11.16 -0.01 3.19
CA SER A 201 12.07 -1.13 3.42
C SER A 201 12.17 -2.05 2.21
N GLY A 202 13.29 -2.78 2.11
CA GLY A 202 13.53 -3.80 1.07
C GLY A 202 14.22 -3.26 -0.20
N PRO A 203 14.23 -4.05 -1.28
CA PRO A 203 14.82 -3.67 -2.57
C PRO A 203 14.14 -2.46 -3.22
N GLU A 204 14.85 -1.83 -4.16
CA GLU A 204 14.42 -0.59 -4.83
C GLU A 204 13.05 -0.73 -5.52
N ILE A 205 12.27 0.34 -5.43
CA ILE A 205 11.02 0.53 -6.19
C ILE A 205 11.24 1.71 -7.13
N THR A 206 11.12 1.50 -8.43
CA THR A 206 11.21 2.53 -9.47
C THR A 206 9.83 3.01 -9.91
N VAL A 207 9.78 4.11 -10.67
CA VAL A 207 8.58 4.59 -11.36
C VAL A 207 8.93 4.90 -12.80
N VAL A 208 8.12 4.45 -13.76
CA VAL A 208 8.30 4.74 -15.20
C VAL A 208 6.98 5.15 -15.83
N ASN A 209 6.99 6.19 -16.67
CA ASN A 209 5.86 6.56 -17.52
C ASN A 209 6.34 6.92 -18.94
N THR A 210 6.05 6.02 -19.87
CA THR A 210 6.25 6.19 -21.32
C THR A 210 4.94 6.36 -22.10
N VAL A 211 3.80 6.39 -21.41
CA VAL A 211 2.45 6.40 -22.01
C VAL A 211 1.88 7.82 -22.11
N ASP A 212 2.01 8.63 -21.06
CA ASP A 212 1.48 9.99 -21.02
C ASP A 212 2.38 10.96 -20.21
N THR A 213 1.88 12.17 -19.95
CA THR A 213 2.61 13.23 -19.24
C THR A 213 2.34 13.24 -17.73
N VAL A 214 1.56 12.31 -17.18
CA VAL A 214 1.22 12.28 -15.75
C VAL A 214 2.46 11.87 -14.95
N PRO A 215 2.99 12.72 -14.06
CA PRO A 215 4.37 12.59 -13.60
C PRO A 215 4.63 11.44 -12.62
N CYS A 216 3.60 11.02 -11.89
CA CYS A 216 3.63 9.96 -10.90
C CYS A 216 2.19 9.57 -10.52
N PRO A 217 1.99 8.49 -9.76
CA PRO A 217 0.74 8.26 -9.04
C PRO A 217 0.41 9.42 -8.08
N PRO A 218 -0.84 9.52 -7.58
CA PRO A 218 -1.27 10.58 -6.65
C PRO A 218 -0.30 10.78 -5.48
N LEU A 219 -0.10 12.02 -5.05
CA LEU A 219 0.82 12.32 -3.94
C LEU A 219 0.15 12.18 -2.56
N GLU A 220 -1.18 12.13 -2.54
CA GLU A 220 -2.04 12.18 -1.38
C GLU A 220 -1.99 10.92 -0.50
N PHE A 221 -1.89 9.72 -1.10
CA PHE A 221 -1.81 8.47 -0.33
C PHE A 221 -0.46 8.35 0.40
N THR A 222 -0.40 7.61 1.49
CA THR A 222 0.82 7.38 2.27
C THR A 222 1.32 5.95 2.13
N PHE A 223 2.62 5.78 1.89
CA PHE A 223 3.24 4.45 1.88
C PHE A 223 3.42 3.93 3.31
N LEU A 224 3.13 2.66 3.52
CA LEU A 224 3.34 1.92 4.76
C LEU A 224 4.42 0.83 4.59
N ASP A 225 5.07 0.46 5.69
CA ASP A 225 5.90 -0.77 5.79
C ASP A 225 5.14 -1.93 6.46
N ASP A 226 4.05 -1.65 7.20
CA ASP A 226 3.22 -2.64 7.90
C ASP A 226 1.75 -2.14 8.05
N TYR A 227 0.85 -2.99 8.55
CA TYR A 227 -0.55 -2.64 8.82
C TYR A 227 -0.71 -1.47 9.81
N VAL A 228 -1.76 -0.67 9.62
CA VAL A 228 -2.17 0.34 10.59
C VAL A 228 -3.59 0.06 11.07
N TYR A 229 -3.70 -0.45 12.28
CA TYR A 229 -4.96 -0.74 12.98
C TYR A 229 -5.69 0.56 13.30
N ARG A 230 -7.02 0.57 13.10
CA ARG A 230 -7.90 1.73 13.36
C ARG A 230 -8.83 1.51 14.56
N GLU A 231 -9.55 2.57 14.90
CA GLU A 231 -10.56 2.55 15.96
C GLU A 231 -11.54 1.40 15.75
N GLY A 232 -11.85 0.66 16.82
CA GLY A 232 -12.66 -0.55 16.79
C GLY A 232 -11.90 -1.84 16.43
N VAL A 233 -10.66 -1.79 15.93
CA VAL A 233 -9.87 -2.99 15.63
C VAL A 233 -8.82 -3.24 16.74
N PRO A 234 -8.85 -4.39 17.43
CA PRO A 234 -7.86 -4.74 18.43
C PRO A 234 -6.50 -5.00 17.75
N VAL A 235 -5.43 -4.44 18.31
CA VAL A 235 -4.06 -4.80 17.93
C VAL A 235 -3.74 -6.15 18.60
N PRO A 236 -3.30 -7.18 17.85
CA PRO A 236 -3.02 -8.48 18.45
C PRO A 236 -1.88 -8.41 19.46
N ASP A 237 -2.14 -8.92 20.67
CA ASP A 237 -1.21 -8.84 21.78
C ASP A 237 -0.01 -9.80 21.57
N PRO A 238 1.25 -9.29 21.55
CA PRO A 238 2.46 -10.10 21.41
C PRO A 238 2.78 -11.00 22.61
N GLU A 239 2.18 -10.82 23.79
CA GLU A 239 2.42 -11.66 24.96
C GLU A 239 1.80 -13.06 24.81
N PHE A 240 0.62 -13.15 24.20
CA PHE A 240 -0.09 -14.40 23.93
C PHE A 240 0.44 -15.16 22.69
N ASN A 241 1.35 -14.55 21.92
CA ASN A 241 1.96 -15.20 20.76
C ASN A 241 3.10 -16.15 21.19
N TRP A 242 3.15 -17.35 20.62
CA TRP A 242 4.10 -18.40 20.94
C TRP A 242 4.89 -18.86 19.71
N GLY A 243 5.99 -19.59 19.93
CA GLY A 243 6.89 -20.04 18.86
C GLY A 243 7.47 -21.43 19.09
N CYS A 244 8.09 -22.00 18.06
CA CYS A 244 8.70 -23.34 18.12
C CYS A 244 10.07 -23.34 18.80
N GLU A 245 10.43 -24.50 19.37
CA GLU A 245 11.73 -24.76 20.02
C GLU A 245 12.78 -25.40 19.08
N CYS A 246 12.53 -25.42 17.77
CA CYS A 246 13.37 -26.07 16.76
C CYS A 246 14.82 -25.55 16.68
N ASN A 247 15.75 -26.26 17.32
CA ASN A 247 17.17 -25.94 17.36
C ASN A 247 17.98 -26.56 16.18
N HIS A 248 17.67 -26.11 14.97
CA HIS A 248 18.32 -26.57 13.73
C HIS A 248 19.26 -25.49 13.15
N ALA A 249 20.43 -25.91 12.64
CA ALA A 249 21.48 -25.01 12.15
C ALA A 249 21.02 -24.00 11.08
N PHE A 250 20.03 -24.38 10.26
CA PHE A 250 19.46 -23.54 9.19
C PHE A 250 17.97 -23.18 9.45
N GLY A 251 17.51 -23.32 10.70
CA GLY A 251 16.10 -23.23 11.08
C GLY A 251 15.30 -24.47 10.67
N CYS A 252 13.97 -24.39 10.77
CA CYS A 252 13.06 -25.55 10.68
C CYS A 252 13.21 -26.32 9.36
N GLN A 253 13.09 -27.65 9.42
CA GLN A 253 13.31 -28.51 8.26
C GLN A 253 12.12 -28.44 7.29
N THR A 254 12.36 -28.39 5.97
CA THR A 254 11.31 -28.28 4.93
C THR A 254 10.59 -29.59 4.60
N THR A 255 11.14 -30.71 5.07
CA THR A 255 10.70 -32.10 4.85
C THR A 255 10.79 -32.83 6.18
N ASN A 256 9.77 -33.62 6.54
CA ASN A 256 9.68 -34.32 7.83
C ASN A 256 9.90 -33.38 9.02
N THR A 257 9.20 -32.24 9.00
CA THR A 257 9.37 -31.19 10.01
C THR A 257 8.79 -31.62 11.35
N ASP A 258 9.52 -31.31 12.41
CA ASP A 258 9.13 -31.42 13.83
C ASP A 258 8.56 -30.09 14.36
N CYS A 259 8.41 -29.09 13.49
CA CYS A 259 8.07 -27.74 13.86
C CYS A 259 6.59 -27.56 14.19
N HIS A 260 6.27 -27.39 15.49
CA HIS A 260 4.94 -27.07 16.02
C HIS A 260 4.26 -25.85 15.38
N CYS A 261 5.01 -24.92 14.78
CA CYS A 261 4.41 -23.83 14.02
C CYS A 261 3.61 -24.29 12.78
N VAL A 262 3.62 -25.57 12.40
CA VAL A 262 3.08 -26.09 11.13
C VAL A 262 1.75 -26.87 11.33
N GLU A 263 1.22 -26.91 12.55
CA GLU A 263 -0.06 -27.54 12.87
C GLU A 263 -1.22 -26.81 12.14
N GLY A 264 -2.04 -27.51 11.33
CA GLY A 264 -3.31 -27.01 10.76
C GLY A 264 -3.61 -27.22 9.26
N ASN A 265 -2.62 -27.17 8.35
CA ASN A 265 -2.86 -27.02 6.90
C ASN A 265 -2.88 -28.30 6.01
N HIS A 266 -4.01 -29.02 5.87
CA HIS A 266 -4.23 -30.24 5.03
C HIS A 266 -3.93 -31.58 5.74
N SER A 267 -4.41 -32.70 5.20
CA SER A 267 -4.14 -34.07 5.68
C SER A 267 -2.68 -34.59 5.54
N ASP A 268 -1.76 -33.90 4.84
CA ASP A 268 -0.44 -34.45 4.43
C ASP A 268 0.77 -33.71 5.08
N LEU A 269 0.66 -33.42 6.37
CA LEU A 269 1.02 -32.09 6.91
C LEU A 269 2.39 -31.86 7.57
N ARG A 270 3.25 -32.86 7.79
CA ARG A 270 4.52 -32.60 8.52
C ARG A 270 5.61 -31.94 7.64
N ARG A 271 5.24 -30.85 6.95
CA ARG A 271 6.03 -30.17 5.90
C ARG A 271 5.71 -28.67 5.84
N LEU A 272 6.75 -27.83 5.78
CA LEU A 272 6.60 -26.38 5.58
C LEU A 272 5.93 -26.06 4.23
N ALA A 273 5.20 -24.94 4.14
CA ALA A 273 4.65 -24.45 2.87
C ALA A 273 5.75 -24.14 1.82
N TYR A 274 6.95 -23.78 2.27
CA TYR A 274 8.04 -23.33 1.41
C TYR A 274 9.07 -24.44 1.08
N LYS A 275 9.65 -24.33 -0.11
CA LYS A 275 10.88 -25.02 -0.56
C LYS A 275 12.09 -24.35 0.09
N HIS A 276 13.26 -25.00 0.11
CA HIS A 276 14.50 -24.45 0.71
C HIS A 276 14.91 -23.05 0.22
N LYS A 277 14.52 -22.64 -1.00
CA LYS A 277 14.78 -21.31 -1.57
C LYS A 277 13.76 -20.23 -1.16
N GLY A 278 12.80 -20.54 -0.28
CA GLY A 278 11.69 -19.64 0.07
C GLY A 278 10.55 -19.61 -0.96
N LEU A 279 10.63 -20.43 -2.01
CA LEU A 279 9.55 -20.56 -2.99
C LEU A 279 8.40 -21.40 -2.42
N LEU A 280 7.17 -20.91 -2.53
CA LEU A 280 5.95 -21.63 -2.16
C LEU A 280 5.83 -22.97 -2.93
N LYS A 281 5.37 -24.02 -2.27
CA LYS A 281 5.24 -25.36 -2.89
C LYS A 281 4.09 -25.42 -3.88
N TYR A 282 2.90 -24.96 -3.47
CA TYR A 282 1.63 -25.05 -4.20
C TYR A 282 1.06 -23.64 -4.45
N PRO A 283 1.69 -22.82 -5.31
CA PRO A 283 1.35 -21.39 -5.42
C PRO A 283 0.01 -21.10 -6.12
N ALA A 284 -0.62 -22.11 -6.70
CA ALA A 284 -1.95 -22.03 -7.33
C ALA A 284 -3.08 -22.55 -6.41
N GLU A 285 -2.77 -22.92 -5.16
CA GLU A 285 -3.71 -23.51 -4.20
C GLU A 285 -3.68 -22.68 -2.90
N ASN A 286 -4.68 -21.82 -2.69
CA ASN A 286 -4.78 -20.97 -1.49
C ASN A 286 -5.88 -21.42 -0.50
N ALA A 287 -6.27 -22.71 -0.56
CA ALA A 287 -7.29 -23.29 0.32
C ALA A 287 -6.87 -23.30 1.80
N TYR A 288 -5.57 -23.33 2.09
CA TYR A 288 -5.02 -23.37 3.44
C TYR A 288 -4.24 -22.08 3.76
N ALA A 289 -4.32 -21.63 5.00
CA ALA A 289 -3.43 -20.59 5.51
C ALA A 289 -1.98 -21.08 5.52
N ILE A 290 -1.01 -20.18 5.68
CA ILE A 290 0.40 -20.55 5.88
C ILE A 290 0.84 -20.06 7.26
N HIS A 291 1.25 -20.99 8.11
CA HIS A 291 1.66 -20.70 9.47
C HIS A 291 3.19 -20.52 9.56
N GLU A 292 3.66 -19.27 9.54
CA GLU A 292 5.10 -18.95 9.66
C GLU A 292 5.60 -19.05 11.11
N CYS A 293 6.93 -19.14 11.24
CA CYS A 293 7.63 -19.00 12.52
C CYS A 293 7.83 -17.51 12.82
N ASN A 294 7.46 -17.05 14.01
CA ASN A 294 7.59 -15.66 14.45
C ASN A 294 8.86 -15.39 15.30
N GLU A 295 8.97 -14.20 15.87
CA GLU A 295 10.09 -13.78 16.74
C GLU A 295 10.21 -14.54 18.06
N LYS A 296 9.13 -15.21 18.53
CA LYS A 296 9.14 -16.06 19.73
C LYS A 296 9.75 -17.44 19.47
N CYS A 297 9.95 -17.81 18.20
CA CYS A 297 10.57 -19.07 17.83
C CYS A 297 12.09 -19.04 18.07
N THR A 298 12.66 -20.15 18.55
CA THR A 298 14.12 -20.31 18.70
C THR A 298 14.85 -20.47 17.36
N CYS A 299 14.11 -20.81 16.29
CA CYS A 299 14.70 -20.98 14.96
C CYS A 299 15.24 -19.65 14.39
N ASN A 300 16.48 -19.68 13.89
CA ASN A 300 17.19 -18.47 13.49
C ASN A 300 16.59 -17.78 12.25
N PHE A 301 17.02 -16.54 11.98
CA PHE A 301 16.50 -15.71 10.88
C PHE A 301 16.59 -16.34 9.48
N ARG A 302 17.45 -17.34 9.26
CA ARG A 302 17.55 -18.07 7.98
C ARG A 302 16.51 -19.17 7.83
N CYS A 303 15.67 -19.40 8.85
CA CYS A 303 14.60 -20.38 8.81
C CYS A 303 13.80 -20.27 7.50
N PRO A 304 13.55 -21.38 6.79
CA PRO A 304 12.75 -21.39 5.57
C PRO A 304 11.26 -21.17 5.84
N ASN A 305 10.79 -21.21 7.10
CA ASN A 305 9.44 -20.85 7.52
C ASN A 305 9.32 -19.38 7.98
N LYS A 306 10.06 -18.48 7.32
CA LYS A 306 10.12 -17.03 7.57
C LYS A 306 10.29 -16.31 6.23
N VAL A 307 9.43 -16.56 5.25
CA VAL A 307 9.52 -15.95 3.91
C VAL A 307 8.85 -14.58 3.91
N VAL A 308 7.58 -14.51 4.34
CA VAL A 308 6.82 -13.26 4.39
C VAL A 308 7.35 -12.35 5.49
N LEU A 309 7.71 -12.90 6.66
CA LEU A 309 8.30 -12.15 7.78
C LEU A 309 9.63 -11.46 7.43
N LYS A 310 10.33 -11.86 6.35
CA LYS A 310 11.55 -11.17 5.88
C LYS A 310 11.26 -9.94 5.01
N GLY A 311 9.99 -9.68 4.67
CA GLY A 311 9.59 -8.64 3.74
C GLY A 311 10.05 -8.90 2.29
N ARG A 312 9.67 -8.00 1.39
CA ARG A 312 9.99 -8.07 -0.05
C ARG A 312 11.48 -8.33 -0.31
N GLN A 313 11.75 -9.32 -1.19
CA GLN A 313 13.12 -9.67 -1.63
C GLN A 313 13.36 -9.39 -3.13
N VAL A 314 12.37 -8.82 -3.83
CA VAL A 314 12.45 -8.50 -5.27
C VAL A 314 12.37 -6.98 -5.51
N PRO A 315 13.07 -6.42 -6.51
CA PRO A 315 12.83 -5.05 -6.95
C PRO A 315 11.47 -4.95 -7.64
N LEU A 316 10.87 -3.76 -7.65
CA LEU A 316 9.57 -3.52 -8.28
C LEU A 316 9.59 -2.21 -9.07
N GLU A 317 8.69 -2.10 -10.03
CA GLU A 317 8.53 -0.91 -10.85
C GLU A 317 7.05 -0.57 -10.99
N ILE A 318 6.67 0.60 -10.50
CA ILE A 318 5.35 1.18 -10.76
C ILE A 318 5.40 1.79 -12.16
N PHE A 319 4.52 1.38 -13.07
CA PHE A 319 4.54 1.86 -14.45
C PHE A 319 3.17 2.36 -14.90
N LYS A 320 3.14 3.32 -15.82
CA LYS A 320 1.88 3.76 -16.41
C LYS A 320 1.38 2.75 -17.44
N THR A 321 0.11 2.37 -17.35
CA THR A 321 -0.58 1.52 -18.32
C THR A 321 -1.41 2.37 -19.28
N GLU A 322 -1.76 1.82 -20.44
CA GLU A 322 -2.56 2.49 -21.47
C GLU A 322 -4.02 2.74 -21.03
N HIS A 323 -4.62 1.79 -20.26
CA HIS A 323 -6.08 1.78 -20.00
C HIS A 323 -6.47 1.54 -18.53
N LYS A 324 -5.55 1.13 -17.65
CA LYS A 324 -5.84 0.73 -16.26
C LYS A 324 -5.32 1.72 -15.20
N GLY A 325 -4.76 2.85 -15.62
CA GLY A 325 -4.07 3.79 -14.73
C GLY A 325 -2.62 3.36 -14.49
N TRP A 326 -2.22 3.19 -13.23
CA TRP A 326 -0.87 2.74 -12.86
C TRP A 326 -0.88 1.23 -12.56
N GLY A 327 0.12 0.51 -13.04
CA GLY A 327 0.34 -0.91 -12.79
C GLY A 327 1.64 -1.15 -12.04
N LEU A 328 1.89 -2.40 -11.68
CA LEU A 328 3.13 -2.86 -11.04
C LEU A 328 3.77 -3.96 -11.88
N ARG A 329 5.09 -3.93 -12.03
CA ARG A 329 5.87 -5.00 -12.68
C ARG A 329 7.17 -5.27 -11.92
N CYS A 330 7.84 -6.38 -12.22
CA CYS A 330 9.17 -6.67 -11.70
C CYS A 330 10.20 -6.54 -12.83
N PRO A 331 11.30 -5.79 -12.66
CA PRO A 331 12.34 -5.63 -13.70
C PRO A 331 13.30 -6.83 -13.81
N VAL A 332 13.03 -7.94 -13.12
CA VAL A 332 13.79 -9.20 -13.19
C VAL A 332 12.85 -10.39 -13.31
N ASP A 333 13.36 -11.51 -13.83
CA ASP A 333 12.59 -12.76 -13.93
C ASP A 333 12.21 -13.30 -12.56
N LEU A 334 10.96 -13.76 -12.42
CA LEU A 334 10.41 -14.36 -11.20
C LEU A 334 10.13 -15.85 -11.41
N GLU A 335 10.51 -16.66 -10.43
CA GLU A 335 10.16 -18.08 -10.35
C GLU A 335 8.71 -18.28 -9.90
N ALA A 336 8.15 -19.48 -10.10
CA ALA A 336 6.81 -19.83 -9.57
C ALA A 336 6.87 -20.05 -8.04
N GLY A 337 5.90 -19.47 -7.32
CA GLY A 337 5.86 -19.43 -5.87
C GLY A 337 6.85 -18.43 -5.25
N GLN A 338 7.32 -17.45 -6.02
CA GLN A 338 8.13 -16.35 -5.51
C GLN A 338 7.24 -15.38 -4.73
N PHE A 339 7.61 -15.10 -3.48
CA PHE A 339 6.99 -14.03 -2.70
C PHE A 339 7.33 -12.68 -3.32
N ILE A 340 6.30 -11.83 -3.48
CA ILE A 340 6.43 -10.47 -4.00
C ILE A 340 6.43 -9.48 -2.84
N ASP A 341 5.29 -9.24 -2.22
CA ASP A 341 5.11 -8.37 -1.06
C ASP A 341 3.74 -8.64 -0.40
N ARG A 342 3.43 -7.97 0.71
CA ARG A 342 2.11 -8.02 1.37
C ARG A 342 1.13 -6.98 0.81
N TYR A 343 -0.17 -7.28 0.81
CA TYR A 343 -1.22 -6.26 0.70
C TYR A 343 -1.45 -5.63 2.08
N ILE A 344 -0.86 -4.46 2.29
CA ILE A 344 -0.93 -3.70 3.54
C ILE A 344 -1.69 -2.39 3.34
N GLY A 345 -2.39 -1.97 4.38
CA GLY A 345 -3.26 -0.80 4.41
C GLY A 345 -3.73 -0.48 5.83
N GLU A 346 -4.82 0.26 5.93
CA GLU A 346 -5.55 0.48 7.18
C GLU A 346 -6.38 -0.77 7.51
N VAL A 347 -6.20 -1.38 8.68
CA VAL A 347 -7.11 -2.44 9.15
C VAL A 347 -8.29 -1.76 9.84
N ILE A 348 -9.48 -1.96 9.30
CA ILE A 348 -10.75 -1.30 9.68
C ILE A 348 -11.84 -2.32 9.97
N THR A 349 -12.88 -1.92 10.70
CA THR A 349 -14.05 -2.77 10.94
C THR A 349 -14.94 -2.87 9.70
N GLU A 350 -15.75 -3.93 9.61
CA GLU A 350 -16.79 -4.12 8.59
C GLU A 350 -17.66 -2.86 8.39
N GLN A 351 -18.10 -2.21 9.48
CA GLN A 351 -18.97 -1.03 9.40
C GLN A 351 -18.25 0.21 8.82
N GLU A 352 -16.95 0.36 9.10
CA GLU A 352 -16.13 1.42 8.50
C GLU A 352 -15.83 1.12 7.03
N ALA A 353 -15.61 -0.15 6.66
CA ALA A 353 -15.44 -0.59 5.28
C ALA A 353 -16.70 -0.27 4.46
N GLU A 354 -17.89 -0.70 4.89
CA GLU A 354 -19.17 -0.33 4.27
C GLU A 354 -19.35 1.18 4.09
N ARG A 355 -19.00 1.97 5.12
CA ARG A 355 -19.13 3.43 5.11
C ARG A 355 -18.19 4.05 4.06
N ARG A 356 -17.03 3.45 3.82
CA ARG A 356 -16.10 3.83 2.74
C ARG A 356 -16.59 3.36 1.37
N THR A 357 -17.08 2.12 1.24
CA THR A 357 -17.65 1.55 0.00
C THR A 357 -18.71 2.47 -0.62
N LYS A 358 -19.67 2.93 0.19
CA LYS A 358 -20.75 3.88 -0.22
C LYS A 358 -20.24 5.22 -0.79
N ILE A 359 -18.94 5.52 -0.67
CA ILE A 359 -18.22 6.67 -1.24
C ILE A 359 -17.29 6.22 -2.38
N GLN A 360 -16.56 5.13 -2.20
CA GLN A 360 -15.57 4.57 -3.14
C GLN A 360 -16.20 4.03 -4.43
N GLU A 361 -17.38 3.40 -4.35
CA GLU A 361 -18.17 2.95 -5.51
C GLU A 361 -18.48 4.11 -6.47
N LYS A 362 -18.91 5.25 -5.92
CA LYS A 362 -19.26 6.48 -6.68
C LYS A 362 -18.09 7.10 -7.43
N ILE A 363 -16.85 6.72 -7.11
CA ILE A 363 -15.62 7.16 -7.79
C ILE A 363 -14.92 6.02 -8.56
N GLY A 364 -15.41 4.78 -8.47
CA GLY A 364 -14.85 3.62 -9.16
C GLY A 364 -13.46 3.20 -8.70
N LEU A 365 -13.15 3.39 -7.43
CA LEU A 365 -11.84 3.08 -6.85
C LEU A 365 -12.01 2.43 -5.48
N THR A 366 -12.11 1.11 -5.45
CA THR A 366 -12.06 0.29 -4.23
C THR A 366 -10.66 -0.26 -4.02
N TYR A 367 -10.23 -0.28 -2.76
CA TYR A 367 -8.93 -0.85 -2.32
C TYR A 367 -9.13 -1.71 -1.06
N LEU A 368 -10.31 -2.29 -0.93
CA LEU A 368 -10.74 -3.09 0.20
C LEU A 368 -10.38 -4.56 -0.04
N PHE A 369 -9.95 -5.24 1.01
CA PHE A 369 -9.63 -6.66 1.01
C PHE A 369 -10.02 -7.27 2.36
N ASP A 370 -11.01 -8.15 2.37
CA ASP A 370 -11.59 -8.69 3.60
C ASP A 370 -10.69 -9.75 4.26
N LEU A 371 -10.76 -9.83 5.58
CA LEU A 371 -9.98 -10.75 6.43
C LEU A 371 -10.85 -11.90 6.96
N ASP A 372 -11.56 -12.56 6.05
CA ASP A 372 -12.58 -13.59 6.28
C ASP A 372 -12.07 -15.02 6.52
N LYS A 373 -10.80 -15.33 6.25
CA LYS A 373 -10.28 -16.71 6.10
C LYS A 373 -10.46 -17.64 7.31
N PHE A 374 -10.62 -17.09 8.51
CA PHE A 374 -10.83 -17.82 9.76
C PHE A 374 -12.19 -17.53 10.41
N VAL A 375 -13.11 -16.94 9.65
CA VAL A 375 -14.54 -17.03 9.95
C VAL A 375 -14.91 -18.50 9.80
N GLU A 376 -15.52 -19.07 10.84
CA GLU A 376 -16.18 -20.35 10.70
C GLU A 376 -17.50 -20.01 10.00
N GLU A 377 -17.74 -20.61 8.83
CA GLU A 377 -19.09 -20.64 8.26
C GLU A 377 -19.90 -21.48 9.24
N ASP A 378 -20.85 -20.86 9.92
CA ASP A 378 -21.76 -21.56 10.83
C ASP A 378 -22.66 -22.47 9.98
N GLU A 379 -22.23 -23.71 9.74
CA GLU A 379 -22.95 -24.73 8.93
C GLU A 379 -24.30 -25.17 9.55
N ASP A 380 -24.72 -24.54 10.66
CA ASP A 380 -25.91 -24.84 11.47
C ASP A 380 -26.96 -23.69 11.49
N GLU A 381 -26.97 -22.76 10.51
CA GLU A 381 -28.13 -21.85 10.27
C GLU A 381 -29.22 -22.46 9.34
N GLU A 382 -29.23 -23.78 9.13
CA GLU A 382 -30.41 -24.51 8.64
C GLU A 382 -31.29 -24.97 9.83
N ASP A 383 -32.59 -24.62 9.77
CA ASP A 383 -33.69 -25.04 10.67
C ASP A 383 -33.72 -24.50 12.13
N ASP A 384 -34.20 -23.25 12.31
CA ASP A 384 -34.94 -22.87 13.54
C ASP A 384 -36.07 -21.84 13.27
N ASP A 385 -36.80 -22.02 12.16
CA ASP A 385 -38.02 -21.26 11.81
C ASP A 385 -39.27 -21.80 12.54
N ASP A 386 -39.18 -22.07 13.86
CA ASP A 386 -40.34 -22.38 14.73
C ASP A 386 -40.03 -22.42 16.25
N ASN A 387 -39.72 -21.28 16.90
CA ASN A 387 -39.88 -21.18 18.37
C ASN A 387 -40.21 -19.78 18.91
N ASP A 388 -41.50 -19.42 18.89
CA ASP A 388 -42.05 -18.33 19.70
C ASP A 388 -42.00 -18.70 21.19
N ASN A 389 -40.88 -18.42 21.87
CA ASN A 389 -40.88 -18.32 23.32
C ASN A 389 -39.81 -17.36 23.84
N GLY A 390 -40.27 -16.21 24.33
CA GLY A 390 -39.40 -15.16 24.85
C GLY A 390 -38.54 -15.62 26.03
N SER A 391 -37.24 -15.78 25.79
CA SER A 391 -36.20 -15.79 26.83
C SER A 391 -34.94 -15.14 26.26
N ASN A 392 -34.27 -14.33 27.08
CA ASN A 392 -33.06 -13.60 26.69
C ASN A 392 -31.89 -14.58 26.50
N GLY A 393 -31.82 -15.25 25.35
CA GLY A 393 -30.59 -15.87 24.87
C GLY A 393 -29.58 -14.77 24.57
N GLU A 394 -28.39 -14.86 25.14
CA GLU A 394 -27.25 -14.05 24.72
C GLU A 394 -26.94 -14.42 23.27
N GLY A 395 -27.33 -13.55 22.34
CA GLY A 395 -27.27 -13.85 20.90
C GLY A 395 -25.86 -14.23 20.47
N ALA A 396 -25.76 -15.22 19.58
CA ALA A 396 -24.50 -15.66 19.00
C ALA A 396 -23.67 -14.44 18.54
N THR A 397 -22.50 -14.26 19.15
CA THR A 397 -21.65 -13.11 18.86
C THR A 397 -21.06 -13.29 17.47
N LYS A 398 -21.67 -12.68 16.45
CA LYS A 398 -21.16 -12.63 15.07
C LYS A 398 -19.66 -12.37 15.11
N LYS A 399 -18.88 -13.34 14.64
CA LYS A 399 -17.42 -13.32 14.72
C LYS A 399 -16.90 -12.10 13.94
N GLU A 400 -16.26 -11.16 14.63
CA GLU A 400 -15.86 -9.88 14.03
C GLU A 400 -14.89 -10.08 12.85
N VAL A 401 -15.29 -9.59 11.67
CA VAL A 401 -14.47 -9.56 10.46
C VAL A 401 -13.91 -8.16 10.26
N TYR A 402 -12.65 -8.08 9.84
CA TYR A 402 -11.96 -6.84 9.52
C TYR A 402 -11.62 -6.77 8.04
N CYS A 403 -11.32 -5.57 7.56
CA CYS A 403 -10.96 -5.32 6.16
C CYS A 403 -9.67 -4.48 6.10
N VAL A 404 -8.87 -4.69 5.06
CA VAL A 404 -7.67 -3.90 4.75
C VAL A 404 -8.01 -2.89 3.66
N ASP A 405 -7.98 -1.59 3.98
CA ASP A 405 -8.13 -0.50 3.00
C ASP A 405 -6.76 0.07 2.56
N GLY A 406 -6.41 -0.13 1.29
CA GLY A 406 -5.21 0.40 0.63
C GLY A 406 -5.37 1.80 0.00
N ALA A 407 -6.52 2.48 0.16
CA ALA A 407 -6.85 3.72 -0.54
C ALA A 407 -5.93 4.88 -0.16
N ASP A 408 -6.01 5.34 1.10
CA ASP A 408 -5.25 6.49 1.62
C ASP A 408 -3.91 6.11 2.25
N TYR A 409 -3.78 4.88 2.78
CA TYR A 409 -2.52 4.33 3.30
C TYR A 409 -2.34 2.92 2.76
N GLY A 410 -1.14 2.57 2.29
CA GLY A 410 -0.89 1.19 1.86
C GLY A 410 0.49 0.91 1.29
N GLY A 411 0.68 -0.35 0.90
CA GLY A 411 1.94 -0.84 0.32
C GLY A 411 2.09 -0.48 -1.17
N VAL A 412 3.19 -0.91 -1.77
CA VAL A 412 3.40 -0.83 -3.23
C VAL A 412 2.44 -1.73 -4.02
N THR A 413 1.92 -2.76 -3.38
CA THR A 413 0.97 -3.75 -3.91
C THR A 413 -0.40 -3.17 -4.29
N ARG A 414 -0.75 -1.97 -3.79
CA ARG A 414 -1.95 -1.21 -4.21
C ARG A 414 -1.99 -0.84 -5.71
N PHE A 415 -0.88 -1.03 -6.43
CA PHE A 415 -0.76 -0.79 -7.87
C PHE A 415 -0.81 -2.08 -8.71
N ILE A 416 -1.06 -3.23 -8.10
CA ILE A 416 -1.22 -4.49 -8.83
C ILE A 416 -2.65 -4.53 -9.39
N ASN A 417 -2.79 -4.56 -10.72
CA ASN A 417 -4.08 -4.52 -11.39
C ASN A 417 -4.78 -5.89 -11.41
N HIS A 418 -6.08 -5.86 -11.68
CA HIS A 418 -6.85 -7.05 -11.97
C HIS A 418 -6.44 -7.74 -13.30
N SER A 419 -6.49 -9.07 -13.32
CA SER A 419 -6.61 -9.86 -14.55
C SER A 419 -7.51 -11.09 -14.33
N CYS A 420 -8.30 -11.44 -15.35
CA CYS A 420 -9.08 -12.70 -15.39
C CYS A 420 -8.20 -13.92 -15.75
N GLU A 421 -6.98 -13.69 -16.24
CA GLU A 421 -5.93 -14.71 -16.40
C GLU A 421 -4.68 -14.22 -15.63
N PRO A 422 -4.70 -14.22 -14.28
CA PRO A 422 -3.66 -13.61 -13.45
C PRO A 422 -2.36 -14.42 -13.41
N ASN A 423 -1.27 -13.77 -13.02
CA ASN A 423 0.05 -14.40 -12.81
C ASN A 423 0.48 -14.46 -11.33
N MET A 424 -0.35 -13.94 -10.43
CA MET A 424 -0.19 -13.99 -8.98
C MET A 424 -1.47 -14.46 -8.28
N MET A 425 -1.31 -14.91 -7.05
CA MET A 425 -2.37 -15.33 -6.14
C MET A 425 -2.09 -14.79 -4.75
N VAL A 426 -3.14 -14.39 -4.03
CA VAL A 426 -3.07 -14.01 -2.62
C VAL A 426 -3.16 -15.26 -1.76
N HIS A 427 -2.21 -15.41 -0.83
CA HIS A 427 -2.16 -16.48 0.15
C HIS A 427 -2.23 -15.86 1.55
N VAL A 428 -3.08 -16.44 2.40
CA VAL A 428 -3.19 -16.03 3.80
C VAL A 428 -2.00 -16.57 4.57
N VAL A 429 -1.24 -15.69 5.21
CA VAL A 429 -0.06 -16.06 5.99
C VAL A 429 -0.19 -15.49 7.39
N THR A 430 0.03 -16.30 8.41
CA THR A 430 0.02 -15.82 9.80
C THR A 430 1.32 -16.14 10.51
N HIS A 431 1.89 -15.09 11.11
CA HIS A 431 2.96 -15.15 12.10
C HIS A 431 2.41 -15.00 13.54
N ASN A 432 1.11 -14.73 13.70
CA ASN A 432 0.48 -14.59 15.00
C ASN A 432 -0.40 -15.79 15.37
N ARG A 433 -0.34 -16.20 16.63
CA ARG A 433 -1.16 -17.29 17.19
C ARG A 433 -2.15 -16.82 18.25
N SER A 434 -2.08 -15.55 18.69
CA SER A 434 -3.01 -15.02 19.69
C SER A 434 -4.35 -14.58 19.09
N ASP A 435 -4.33 -14.04 17.87
CA ASP A 435 -5.53 -13.61 17.16
C ASP A 435 -5.35 -13.94 15.67
N LEU A 436 -6.32 -14.69 15.11
CA LEU A 436 -6.36 -15.09 13.71
C LEU A 436 -7.30 -14.21 12.86
N ARG A 437 -8.01 -13.23 13.45
CA ARG A 437 -8.86 -12.28 12.71
C ARG A 437 -8.05 -11.28 11.89
N THR A 438 -6.75 -11.16 12.16
CA THR A 438 -5.81 -10.37 11.34
C THR A 438 -4.59 -11.19 10.97
N TYR A 439 -4.28 -11.19 9.68
CA TYR A 439 -3.21 -11.98 9.07
C TYR A 439 -2.68 -11.27 7.82
N ASP A 440 -1.58 -11.77 7.28
CA ASP A 440 -0.97 -11.22 6.07
C ASP A 440 -1.65 -11.73 4.80
N LEU A 441 -2.10 -10.78 4.00
CA LEU A 441 -2.46 -10.98 2.60
C LEU A 441 -1.18 -10.99 1.75
N ALA A 442 -0.46 -12.11 1.70
CA ALA A 442 0.82 -12.21 1.01
C ALA A 442 0.65 -12.61 -0.46
N LEU A 443 1.19 -11.82 -1.39
CA LEU A 443 1.09 -12.14 -2.81
C LEU A 443 2.28 -12.98 -3.30
N PHE A 444 1.97 -14.11 -3.93
CA PHE A 444 2.93 -15.03 -4.55
C PHE A 444 2.65 -15.19 -6.04
N THR A 445 3.71 -15.43 -6.83
CA THR A 445 3.56 -15.76 -8.25
C THR A 445 2.96 -17.16 -8.44
N SER A 446 1.90 -17.30 -9.24
CA SER A 446 1.29 -18.61 -9.55
C SER A 446 2.11 -19.41 -10.57
N ARG A 447 2.86 -18.71 -11.42
CA ARG A 447 3.75 -19.24 -12.47
C ARG A 447 5.07 -18.47 -12.54
N LYS A 448 5.96 -18.85 -13.44
CA LYS A 448 7.10 -17.98 -13.81
C LYS A 448 6.59 -16.73 -14.52
N ILE A 449 7.25 -15.60 -14.25
CA ILE A 449 6.93 -14.29 -14.83
C ILE A 449 8.24 -13.68 -15.38
N PRO A 450 8.35 -13.41 -16.69
CA PRO A 450 9.51 -12.72 -17.26
C PRO A 450 9.63 -11.28 -16.78
N ALA A 451 10.86 -10.75 -16.76
CA ALA A 451 11.14 -9.35 -16.49
C ALA A 451 10.27 -8.40 -17.33
N GLY A 452 9.62 -7.45 -16.68
CA GLY A 452 8.79 -6.41 -17.30
C GLY A 452 7.35 -6.82 -17.62
N GLU A 453 6.94 -8.08 -17.39
CA GLU A 453 5.53 -8.47 -17.44
C GLU A 453 4.75 -7.83 -16.26
N GLU A 454 3.54 -7.36 -16.52
CA GLU A 454 2.68 -6.76 -15.49
C GLU A 454 2.26 -7.81 -14.46
N LEU A 455 2.42 -7.49 -13.18
CA LEU A 455 1.93 -8.27 -12.06
C LEU A 455 0.42 -8.05 -11.93
N THR A 456 -0.35 -9.14 -11.84
CA THR A 456 -1.81 -9.11 -11.74
C THR A 456 -2.35 -10.25 -10.88
N PHE A 457 -3.43 -9.98 -10.13
CA PHE A 457 -4.21 -10.98 -9.41
C PHE A 457 -5.71 -10.83 -9.74
N GLU A 458 -6.52 -11.79 -9.34
CA GLU A 458 -7.98 -11.72 -9.46
C GLU A 458 -8.55 -10.96 -8.25
N TYR A 459 -9.35 -9.91 -8.48
CA TYR A 459 -9.85 -9.04 -7.40
C TYR A 459 -11.02 -9.69 -6.65
N VAL A 460 -11.92 -10.33 -7.40
CA VAL A 460 -13.08 -11.07 -6.87
C VAL A 460 -13.10 -12.41 -7.59
N ARG A 461 -13.07 -13.51 -6.83
CA ARG A 461 -13.28 -14.85 -7.40
C ARG A 461 -14.75 -14.98 -7.78
N ASN A 462 -15.04 -15.00 -9.08
CA ASN A 462 -16.41 -15.03 -9.57
C ASN A 462 -16.85 -16.49 -9.80
N GLU A 463 -17.09 -17.21 -8.70
CA GLU A 463 -17.41 -18.64 -8.71
C GLU A 463 -18.83 -18.91 -9.26
N GLY A 464 -18.91 -18.95 -10.58
CA GLY A 464 -20.15 -19.24 -11.33
C GLY A 464 -20.26 -18.46 -12.64
N TRP A 465 -19.63 -17.28 -12.73
CA TRP A 465 -19.75 -16.39 -13.89
C TRP A 465 -18.78 -16.78 -15.01
N LYS A 466 -19.26 -16.79 -16.25
CA LYS A 466 -18.52 -17.20 -17.44
C LYS A 466 -18.37 -16.04 -18.43
N PRO A 467 -17.30 -16.03 -19.26
CA PRO A 467 -17.16 -15.03 -20.31
C PRO A 467 -18.38 -15.01 -21.25
N GLY A 468 -19.10 -13.89 -21.26
CA GLY A 468 -20.30 -13.68 -22.07
C GLY A 468 -21.64 -13.82 -21.32
N ASP A 469 -21.63 -14.18 -20.04
CA ASP A 469 -22.84 -14.18 -19.20
C ASP A 469 -23.40 -12.75 -19.03
N PRO A 470 -24.72 -12.57 -18.88
CA PRO A 470 -25.33 -11.26 -18.70
C PRO A 470 -24.88 -10.62 -17.38
N ILE A 471 -24.67 -9.31 -17.39
CA ILE A 471 -24.38 -8.53 -16.18
C ILE A 471 -25.71 -8.15 -15.51
N PRO A 472 -25.90 -8.44 -14.20
CA PRO A 472 -27.03 -7.92 -13.43
C PRO A 472 -27.20 -6.40 -13.59
N GLU A 473 -28.44 -5.90 -13.57
CA GLU A 473 -28.75 -4.48 -13.82
C GLU A 473 -28.41 -3.58 -12.63
N ASP A 474 -28.38 -4.15 -11.43
CA ASP A 474 -28.14 -3.53 -10.12
C ASP A 474 -26.65 -3.35 -9.78
N LYS A 475 -25.75 -4.14 -10.38
CA LYS A 475 -24.30 -4.07 -10.12
C LYS A 475 -23.62 -2.91 -10.85
N MET A 476 -22.65 -2.29 -10.18
CA MET A 476 -21.93 -1.11 -10.67
C MET A 476 -20.83 -1.49 -11.67
N LYS A 477 -20.96 -1.03 -12.92
CA LYS A 477 -20.30 -1.66 -14.07
C LYS A 477 -18.97 -1.00 -14.43
N PHE A 478 -17.86 -1.51 -13.88
CA PHE A 478 -16.51 -1.10 -14.26
C PHE A 478 -15.92 -2.06 -15.32
N PRO A 479 -15.68 -1.61 -16.56
CA PRO A 479 -15.20 -2.49 -17.63
C PRO A 479 -13.79 -3.00 -17.38
N CYS A 480 -13.55 -4.28 -17.66
CA CYS A 480 -12.26 -4.93 -17.48
C CYS A 480 -11.38 -4.79 -18.73
N TYR A 481 -10.23 -4.13 -18.56
CA TYR A 481 -9.21 -3.95 -19.60
C TYR A 481 -7.97 -4.84 -19.39
N CYS A 482 -8.15 -6.06 -18.87
CA CYS A 482 -7.03 -6.97 -18.60
C CYS A 482 -6.37 -7.57 -19.87
N GLY A 483 -7.09 -7.63 -20.99
CA GLY A 483 -6.61 -8.24 -22.24
C GLY A 483 -6.57 -9.76 -22.26
N ALA A 484 -7.05 -10.43 -21.21
CA ALA A 484 -7.16 -11.89 -21.13
C ALA A 484 -8.09 -12.44 -22.22
N LYS A 485 -7.81 -13.65 -22.74
CA LYS A 485 -8.66 -14.29 -23.76
C LYS A 485 -10.00 -14.74 -23.19
N LYS A 486 -10.02 -15.07 -21.90
CA LYS A 486 -11.20 -15.45 -21.12
C LYS A 486 -11.62 -14.32 -20.17
N CYS A 487 -11.56 -13.08 -20.64
CA CYS A 487 -12.00 -11.93 -19.86
C CYS A 487 -13.51 -12.03 -19.55
N TYR A 488 -13.88 -11.80 -18.28
CA TYR A 488 -15.28 -11.69 -17.86
C TYR A 488 -15.95 -10.39 -18.34
N GLY A 489 -15.15 -9.39 -18.77
CA GLY A 489 -15.61 -8.11 -19.30
C GLY A 489 -15.73 -6.99 -18.26
N TRP A 490 -15.75 -7.32 -16.96
CA TRP A 490 -16.03 -6.39 -15.86
C TRP A 490 -15.15 -6.71 -14.63
N LEU A 491 -14.91 -5.73 -13.77
CA LEU A 491 -13.96 -5.83 -12.64
C LEU A 491 -14.58 -6.34 -11.32
N PHE A 492 -15.88 -6.10 -11.10
CA PHE A 492 -16.63 -6.36 -9.87
C PHE A 492 -18.07 -6.78 -10.22
#